data_AF-A0A0F9L5X6-F1
#
_entry.id   AF-A0A0F9L5X6-F1
#
_cell.length_a   1.000
_cell.length_b   1.000
_cell.length_c   1.000
_cell.angle_alpha   90.00
_cell.angle_beta   90.00
_cell.angle_gamma   90.00
#
_symmetry.space_group_name_H-M   'P 1'
#
loop_
_entity.id
_entity.type
_entity.pdbx_description
1 polymer ?
#
loop_
_entity_poly.entity_id
_entity_poly.type
_entity_poly.pdbx_seq_one_letter_code
_entity_poly.pdbx_strand_id
1 'polypeptide(L)' 'NPYFLLWWANIGLGLVLFFAISKTIGLRVTREEELRGLDIGEHGMEAYSGFQIFSTM' A
#
# COMPACT_ATOMS: atom_id res chain seq x y z
N ASN A 1 25.72 -22.09 -1.19
CA ASN A 1 24.29 -22.42 -1.37
C ASN A 1 23.60 -21.19 -1.96
N PRO A 2 23.20 -21.22 -3.25
CA PRO A 2 22.71 -20.03 -3.97
C PRO A 2 21.40 -19.45 -3.40
N TYR A 3 20.63 -20.22 -2.64
CA TYR A 3 19.35 -19.78 -2.08
C TYR A 3 19.51 -18.91 -0.82
N PHE A 4 20.69 -18.86 -0.22
CA PHE A 4 20.94 -18.12 1.02
C PHE A 4 20.57 -16.63 0.92
N LEU A 5 20.94 -15.98 -0.18
CA LEU A 5 20.62 -14.57 -0.43
C LEU A 5 19.12 -14.33 -0.54
N LEU A 6 18.37 -15.26 -1.12
CA LEU A 6 16.91 -15.17 -1.23
C LEU A 6 16.26 -15.28 0.16
N TRP A 7 16.68 -16.23 0.99
CA TRP A 7 16.15 -16.37 2.35
C TRP A 7 16.48 -15.17 3.25
N TRP A 8 17.73 -14.72 3.21
CA TRP A 8 18.19 -13.55 3.97
C TRP A 8 17.46 -12.27 3.56
N ALA A 9 17.37 -11.97 2.26
CA ALA A 9 16.77 -10.73 1.78
C ALA A 9 15.25 -10.72 1.96
N ASN A 10 14.55 -11.81 1.63
CA ASN A 10 13.09 -11.84 1.65
C ASN A 10 12.53 -12.06 3.06
N ILE A 11 13.02 -13.07 3.79
CA ILE A 11 12.49 -13.41 5.11
C ILE A 11 13.19 -12.64 6.21
N GLY A 12 14.51 -12.54 6.16
CA GLY A 12 15.30 -11.84 7.17
C GLY A 12 15.06 -10.34 7.17
N LEU A 13 15.40 -9.67 6.07
CA LEU A 13 15.33 -8.21 6.00
C LEU A 13 13.93 -7.70 5.64
N GLY A 14 13.34 -8.21 4.56
CA GLY A 14 12.07 -7.72 4.02
C GLY A 14 10.92 -7.82 5.03
N LEU A 15 10.59 -9.05 5.47
CA LEU A 15 9.47 -9.25 6.40
C LEU A 15 9.66 -8.53 7.73
N VAL A 16 10.86 -8.56 8.32
CA VAL A 16 11.12 -7.90 9.60
C VAL A 16 11.00 -6.38 9.47
N LEU A 17 11.55 -5.79 8.42
CA LEU A 17 11.48 -4.35 8.19
C LEU A 17 10.03 -3.89 7.96
N PHE A 18 9.29 -4.54 7.06
CA PHE A 18 7.90 -4.16 6.79
C PHE A 18 6.98 -4.42 7.99
N PHE A 19 7.24 -5.47 8.76
CA PHE A 19 6.51 -5.72 10.00
C PHE A 19 6.79 -4.62 11.04
N ALA A 20 8.04 -4.24 11.23
CA ALA A 20 8.41 -3.16 12.13
C ALA A 20 7.76 -1.83 11.73
N ILE A 21 7.83 -1.46 10.45
CA ILE A 21 7.19 -0.24 9.91
C ILE A 21 5.67 -0.28 10.12
N SER A 22 5.04 -1.43 9.84
CA SER A 22 3.61 -1.64 10.05
C SER A 22 3.17 -1.44 11.51
N LYS A 23 4.06 -1.74 12.49
CA LYS A 23 3.77 -1.60 13.92
C LYS A 23 4.12 -0.24 14.51
N THR A 24 4.98 0.54 13.86
CA THR A 24 5.41 1.85 14.40
C THR A 24 4.62 3.00 13.79
N ILE A 25 4.66 3.16 12.47
CA ILE A 25 4.06 4.30 11.77
C ILE A 25 2.88 3.89 10.88
N GLY A 26 2.71 2.59 10.65
CA GLY A 26 1.71 2.06 9.74
C GLY A 26 2.22 2.03 8.30
N LEU A 27 1.90 0.95 7.59
CA LEU A 27 2.30 0.74 6.19
C LEU A 27 1.12 0.90 5.22
N ARG A 28 -0.13 0.82 5.71
CA ARG A 28 -1.36 0.94 4.93
C ARG A 28 -2.31 1.92 5.62
N VAL A 29 -3.04 2.67 4.79
CA VAL A 29 -4.15 3.54 5.21
C VAL A 29 -5.36 2.72 5.66
N THR A 30 -6.39 3.37 6.21
CA THR A 30 -7.61 2.66 6.60
C THR A 30 -8.34 2.09 5.38
N ARG A 31 -9.25 1.13 5.61
CA ARG A 31 -10.04 0.50 4.53
C ARG A 31 -10.86 1.54 3.78
N GLU A 32 -11.40 2.52 4.50
CA GLU A 32 -12.24 3.58 3.97
C GLU A 32 -11.43 4.52 3.06
N GLU A 33 -10.22 4.91 3.47
CA GLU A 33 -9.30 5.73 2.68
C GLU A 33 -8.76 4.98 1.45
N GLU A 34 -8.45 3.69 1.60
CA GLU A 34 -8.01 2.83 0.49
C GLU A 34 -9.10 2.72 -0.60
N LEU A 35 -10.38 2.63 -0.20
CA LEU A 35 -11.52 2.56 -1.12
C LEU A 35 -11.84 3.90 -1.79
N ARG A 36 -11.65 5.01 -1.07
CA ARG A 36 -11.88 6.36 -1.60
C ARG A 36 -10.79 6.81 -2.57
N GLY A 37 -9.58 6.27 -2.42
CA GLY A 37 -8.40 6.69 -3.18
C GLY A 37 -7.61 7.77 -2.45
N LEU A 38 -6.29 7.59 -2.40
CA LEU A 38 -5.38 8.45 -1.63
C LEU A 38 -5.26 9.85 -2.23
N ASP A 39 -5.42 9.98 -3.55
CA ASP A 39 -5.36 11.28 -4.24
C ASP A 39 -6.39 12.27 -3.68
N ILE A 40 -7.60 11.78 -3.35
CA ILE A 40 -8.67 12.60 -2.79
C ILE A 40 -8.32 13.07 -1.37
N GLY A 41 -7.71 12.20 -0.56
CA GLY A 41 -7.34 12.50 0.82
C GLY A 41 -6.09 13.37 0.97
N GLU A 42 -5.10 13.19 0.11
CA GLU A 42 -3.78 13.84 0.23
C GLU A 42 -3.61 15.04 -0.71
N HIS A 43 -4.19 14.98 -1.91
CA HIS A 43 -4.00 15.99 -2.96
C HIS A 43 -5.26 16.82 -3.20
N GLY A 44 -6.38 16.52 -2.53
CA GLY A 44 -7.64 17.27 -2.60
C GLY A 44 -8.31 17.25 -3.97
N MET A 45 -7.85 16.38 -4.87
CA MET A 45 -8.33 16.24 -6.23
C MET A 45 -8.23 14.78 -6.67
N GLU A 46 -9.18 14.32 -7.48
CA GLU A 46 -9.03 13.04 -8.16
C GLU A 46 -7.90 13.16 -9.20
N ALA A 47 -6.98 12.18 -9.25
CA ALA A 47 -5.89 12.17 -10.22
C ALA A 47 -6.37 12.23 -11.68
N TYR A 48 -7.61 11.80 -11.94
CA TYR A 48 -8.27 11.89 -13.25
C TYR A 48 -9.65 12.53 -13.11
N SER A 49 -9.75 13.82 -13.45
CA SER A 49 -11.04 14.51 -13.54
C SER A 49 -11.91 13.87 -14.63
N GLY A 50 -12.92 13.09 -14.24
CA GLY A 50 -13.94 12.58 -15.17
C GLY A 50 -13.99 11.05 -15.38
N PHE A 51 -13.34 10.24 -14.53
CA PHE A 51 -13.58 8.79 -14.57
C PHE A 51 -14.91 8.46 -13.88
N GLN A 52 -16.03 8.71 -14.56
CA GLN A 52 -17.35 8.26 -14.12
C GLN A 52 -17.42 6.73 -14.24
N ILE A 53 -17.22 6.01 -13.13
CA ILE A 53 -17.58 4.60 -13.04
C ILE A 53 -19.11 4.52 -13.02
N PHE A 54 -19.72 4.51 -14.20
CA PHE A 54 -21.12 4.09 -14.31
C PHE A 54 -21.18 2.59 -14.01
N SER A 55 -21.51 2.25 -12.76
CA SER A 55 -22.08 0.93 -12.47
C SER A 55 -23.51 0.96 -12.97
N THR A 56 -23.72 0.69 -14.25
CA THR A 56 -25.06 0.36 -14.75
C THR A 56 -25.48 -0.92 -14.00
N MET A 57 -26.49 -0.80 -13.15
CA MET A 57 -27.20 -1.96 -12.60
C MET A 57 -27.78 -2.81 -13.72
#